data_AF-A0A101XUM4-F1
#
_entry.id   AF-A0A101XUM4-F1
#
_cell.length_a   1.000
_cell.length_b   1.000
_cell.length_c   1.000
_cell.angle_alpha   90.00
_cell.angle_beta   90.00
_cell.angle_gamma   90.00
#
_symmetry.space_group_name_H-M   'P 1'
#
loop_
_entity.id
_entity.type
_entity.pdbx_description
1 polymer ?
#
loop_
_entity_poly.entity_id
_entity_poly.type
_entity_poly.pdbx_seq_one_letter_code
_entity_poly.pdbx_strand_id
1 'polypeptide(L)'
;MDKDLSTQLAQWHEEDEHQKIVDTIIEIPPAERGYAIISSLGRAYNNLGRYEEGLEQFQQVAAEGEKDPLWHFRTGYSYYYLDRHEEAVQAFSTALALDPGDEQSAMLLDWSRRKLEQERLIAANRERSRAGERKGELFEGMDLASFWDDSDYALDAYVLAPPDDELIASVEEELGYKLPASYIELMKQHNGGVPHNTCFPTLVPTSWADDHVAITGIMGIGRDKSYSLCGDLGSPFMIEEWGYPDIGVVICDCPSAGHDVIMLDYRHCGKDGEPEVIHVDQEADYEITYLAPDFETFIRGLVHEELYDTSAEDREEDLRKVKEGEFSPLLAELCSNQPDPERLETQIRAVCTRVVREKGYFSFHADELSLLMYDVQFWLYTASYPQPSRDEYLEAYPKMIAFGGAFGQGGYAPGFISDWLDRRIREGQIVKSHGKLAFTAEALSQVKERLGAAALAAEQPEEDEAGTVDPAMAAEVAPFKLIEQANGGMSVILVVGSYMQEVFAARAGEGFEGNGYDWASLAAVFLEEQMPQLQEQIHFDPEADMFCAYSSDGAALKAFITGFKRACEHEELIRDLFSRAELD
;
A
#
# COMPACT_ATOMS: atom_id res chain seq x y z
N MET A 1 32.88 43.00 -2.56
CA MET A 1 31.63 43.15 -3.33
C MET A 1 30.95 41.79 -3.46
N ASP A 2 31.68 40.70 -3.75
CA ASP A 2 31.13 39.33 -3.84
C ASP A 2 30.34 38.81 -2.65
N LYS A 3 30.83 38.99 -1.41
CA LYS A 3 30.18 38.39 -0.23
C LYS A 3 28.74 38.88 0.02
N ASP A 4 28.45 40.13 -0.32
CA ASP A 4 27.14 40.74 -0.11
C ASP A 4 26.12 40.20 -1.12
N LEU A 5 26.54 40.08 -2.38
CA LEU A 5 25.71 39.48 -3.44
C LEU A 5 25.45 38.00 -3.16
N SER A 6 26.45 37.20 -2.79
CA SER A 6 26.23 35.78 -2.48
C SER A 6 25.22 35.56 -1.35
N THR A 7 25.28 36.38 -0.30
CA THR A 7 24.27 36.34 0.78
C THR A 7 22.89 36.73 0.28
N GLN A 8 22.78 37.76 -0.56
CA GLN A 8 21.51 38.18 -1.13
C GLN A 8 20.88 37.10 -2.03
N LEU A 9 21.67 36.43 -2.87
CA LEU A 9 21.21 35.36 -3.75
C LEU A 9 20.77 34.12 -2.95
N ALA A 10 21.43 33.84 -1.82
CA ALA A 10 21.00 32.79 -0.91
C ALA A 10 19.65 33.12 -0.26
N GLN A 11 19.48 34.36 0.22
CA GLN A 11 18.21 34.82 0.78
C GLN A 11 17.07 34.73 -0.24
N TRP A 12 17.26 35.21 -1.47
CA TRP A 12 16.23 35.11 -2.51
C TRP A 12 15.91 33.68 -2.90
N HIS A 13 16.86 32.76 -2.76
CA HIS A 13 16.58 31.35 -2.99
C HIS A 13 15.71 30.76 -1.87
N GLU A 14 15.97 31.14 -0.62
CA GLU A 14 15.12 30.76 0.54
C GLU A 14 13.72 31.40 0.47
N GLU A 15 13.59 32.54 -0.22
CA GLU A 15 12.32 33.26 -0.45
C GLU A 15 11.62 32.83 -1.77
N ASP A 16 12.11 31.80 -2.45
CA ASP A 16 11.63 31.32 -3.77
C ASP A 16 11.61 32.38 -4.89
N GLU A 17 12.36 33.48 -4.74
CA GLU A 17 12.51 34.54 -5.71
C GLU A 17 13.51 34.17 -6.83
N HIS A 18 13.37 32.98 -7.42
CA HIS A 18 14.34 32.42 -8.38
C HIS A 18 14.48 33.26 -9.66
N GLN A 19 13.38 33.83 -10.16
CA GLN A 19 13.45 34.71 -11.33
C GLN A 19 14.26 35.98 -11.04
N LYS A 20 14.22 36.50 -9.81
CA LYS A 20 15.00 37.67 -9.41
C LYS A 20 16.50 37.38 -9.33
N ILE A 21 16.85 36.15 -8.91
CA ILE A 21 18.24 35.65 -8.98
C ILE A 21 18.71 35.65 -10.44
N VAL A 22 17.92 35.09 -11.35
CA VAL A 22 18.21 35.09 -12.79
C VAL A 22 18.40 36.52 -13.30
N ASP A 23 17.41 37.38 -13.13
CA ASP A 23 17.39 38.76 -13.62
C ASP A 23 18.59 39.57 -13.10
N THR A 24 18.98 39.35 -11.84
CA THR A 24 20.14 40.04 -11.25
C THR A 24 21.46 39.55 -11.82
N ILE A 25 21.62 38.24 -11.99
CA ILE A 25 22.89 37.66 -12.46
C ILE A 25 23.10 37.91 -13.96
N ILE A 26 22.03 37.92 -14.78
CA ILE A 26 22.17 38.13 -16.22
C ILE A 26 22.71 39.53 -16.58
N GLU A 27 22.49 40.52 -15.73
CA GLU A 27 23.03 41.88 -15.87
C GLU A 27 24.54 41.95 -15.59
N ILE A 28 25.10 40.96 -14.89
CA ILE A 28 26.54 40.84 -14.67
C ILE A 28 27.17 40.33 -15.97
N PRO A 29 28.21 41.00 -16.53
CA PRO A 29 28.87 40.52 -17.74
C PRO A 29 29.37 39.07 -17.58
N PRO A 30 29.21 38.17 -18.56
CA PRO A 30 29.61 36.76 -18.43
C PRO A 30 31.06 36.55 -17.97
N ALA A 31 31.99 37.40 -18.42
CA ALA A 31 33.40 37.35 -18.03
C ALA A 31 33.66 37.67 -16.54
N GLU A 32 32.69 38.27 -15.85
CA GLU A 32 32.75 38.63 -14.43
C GLU A 32 32.01 37.62 -13.54
N ARG A 33 31.30 36.64 -14.13
CA ARG A 33 30.58 35.61 -13.39
C ARG A 33 31.56 34.51 -12.97
N GLY A 34 31.94 34.51 -11.69
CA GLY A 34 32.72 33.42 -11.12
C GLY A 34 31.87 32.16 -10.87
N TYR A 35 32.55 31.07 -10.48
CA TYR A 35 31.95 29.77 -10.16
C TYR A 35 30.66 29.87 -9.33
N ALA A 36 30.70 30.56 -8.19
CA ALA A 36 29.57 30.66 -7.28
C ALA A 36 28.35 31.38 -7.89
N ILE A 37 28.59 32.38 -8.74
CA ILE A 37 27.53 33.13 -9.43
C ILE A 37 26.89 32.25 -10.51
N ILE A 38 27.71 31.56 -11.31
CA ILE A 38 27.22 30.65 -12.36
C ILE A 38 26.45 29.47 -11.73
N SER A 39 26.96 28.89 -10.65
CA SER A 39 26.25 27.82 -9.93
C SER A 39 24.93 28.28 -9.31
N SER A 40 24.86 29.54 -8.84
CA SER A 40 23.61 30.12 -8.34
C SER A 40 22.59 30.37 -9.45
N LEU A 41 23.06 30.80 -10.63
CA LEU A 41 22.23 30.99 -11.82
C LEU A 41 21.68 29.66 -12.33
N GLY A 42 22.52 28.64 -12.47
CA GLY A 42 22.09 27.30 -12.87
C GLY A 42 21.07 26.71 -11.90
N ARG A 43 21.29 26.88 -10.59
CA ARG A 43 20.30 26.46 -9.56
C ARG A 43 18.96 27.18 -9.74
N ALA A 44 18.99 28.49 -9.98
CA ALA A 44 17.76 29.26 -10.17
C ALA A 44 17.00 28.81 -11.43
N TYR A 45 17.71 28.49 -12.52
CA TYR A 45 17.07 27.92 -13.70
C TYR A 45 16.43 26.56 -13.44
N ASN A 46 17.10 25.65 -12.73
CA ASN A 46 16.51 24.36 -12.33
C ASN A 46 15.20 24.56 -11.56
N ASN A 47 15.20 25.45 -10.57
CA ASN A 47 14.00 25.70 -9.78
C ASN A 47 12.87 26.38 -10.56
N LEU A 48 13.17 26.99 -11.71
CA LEU A 48 12.18 27.55 -12.63
C LEU A 48 11.72 26.53 -13.69
N GLY A 49 12.16 25.27 -13.63
CA GLY A 49 11.89 24.26 -14.65
C GLY A 49 12.65 24.47 -15.97
N ARG A 50 13.64 25.36 -15.98
CA ARG A 50 14.43 25.74 -17.17
C ARG A 50 15.72 24.93 -17.22
N TYR A 51 15.59 23.61 -17.27
CA TYR A 51 16.69 22.67 -17.04
C TYR A 51 17.81 22.74 -18.09
N GLU A 52 17.49 22.94 -19.37
CA GLU A 52 18.51 23.10 -20.41
C GLU A 52 19.38 24.35 -20.16
N GLU A 53 18.76 25.47 -19.80
CA GLU A 53 19.49 26.71 -19.50
C GLU A 53 20.34 26.57 -18.23
N GLY A 54 19.86 25.80 -17.25
CA GLY A 54 20.63 25.38 -16.08
C GLY A 54 21.89 24.61 -16.47
N LEU A 55 21.75 23.57 -17.30
CA LEU A 55 22.88 22.78 -17.82
C LEU A 55 23.88 23.63 -18.61
N GLU A 56 23.42 24.55 -19.44
CA GLU A 56 24.31 25.47 -20.17
C GLU A 56 25.17 26.32 -19.22
N GLN A 57 24.64 26.70 -18.05
CA GLN A 57 25.43 27.41 -17.04
C GLN A 57 26.43 26.46 -16.37
N PHE A 58 25.98 25.28 -15.93
CA PHE A 58 26.85 24.33 -15.24
C PHE A 58 28.02 23.86 -16.11
N GLN A 59 27.81 23.71 -17.42
CA GLN A 59 28.85 23.33 -18.38
C GLN A 59 29.98 24.36 -18.48
N GLN A 60 29.69 25.65 -18.32
CA GLN A 60 30.73 26.71 -18.36
C GLN A 60 31.75 26.57 -17.23
N VAL A 61 31.35 25.93 -16.13
CA VAL A 61 32.14 25.77 -14.91
C VAL A 61 32.40 24.31 -14.55
N ALA A 62 32.32 23.41 -15.53
CA ALA A 62 32.47 21.98 -15.31
C ALA A 62 33.85 21.60 -14.75
N ALA A 63 34.91 22.34 -15.13
CA ALA A 63 36.26 22.09 -14.64
C ALA A 63 36.39 22.47 -13.14
N GLU A 64 35.79 23.58 -12.72
CA GLU A 64 35.76 23.99 -11.32
C GLU A 64 34.84 23.11 -10.47
N GLY A 65 33.74 22.62 -11.05
CA GLY A 65 32.73 21.79 -10.39
C GLY A 65 33.10 20.32 -10.20
N GLU A 66 34.21 19.84 -10.79
CA GLU A 66 34.60 18.42 -10.79
C GLU A 66 34.60 17.79 -9.39
N LYS A 67 34.96 18.56 -8.35
CA LYS A 67 35.04 18.11 -6.95
C LYS A 67 33.96 18.70 -6.05
N ASP A 68 32.93 19.34 -6.62
CA ASP A 68 31.83 19.92 -5.87
C ASP A 68 30.60 18.98 -5.94
N PRO A 69 30.22 18.32 -4.82
CA PRO A 69 29.05 17.44 -4.81
C PRO A 69 27.75 18.17 -5.21
N LEU A 70 27.60 19.46 -4.86
CA LEU A 70 26.40 20.23 -5.20
C LEU A 70 26.30 20.55 -6.70
N TRP A 71 27.43 20.66 -7.39
CA TRP A 71 27.42 20.83 -8.85
C TRP A 71 26.99 19.53 -9.55
N HIS A 72 27.49 18.39 -9.10
CA HIS A 72 27.05 17.07 -9.60
C HIS A 72 25.58 16.82 -9.30
N PHE A 73 25.11 17.15 -8.09
CA PHE A 73 23.68 17.06 -7.74
C PHE A 73 22.82 17.92 -8.68
N ARG A 74 23.16 19.19 -8.86
CA ARG A 74 22.33 20.11 -9.68
C ARG A 74 22.36 19.76 -11.17
N THR A 75 23.49 19.28 -11.69
CA THR A 75 23.55 18.77 -13.07
C THR A 75 22.73 17.50 -13.22
N GLY A 76 22.84 16.55 -12.28
CA GLY A 76 22.01 15.34 -12.23
C GLY A 76 20.52 15.66 -12.17
N TYR A 77 20.12 16.63 -11.34
CA TYR A 77 18.74 17.12 -11.25
C TYR A 77 18.24 17.63 -12.60
N SER A 78 19.06 18.42 -13.30
CA SER A 78 18.70 18.92 -14.63
C SER A 78 18.57 17.78 -15.64
N TYR A 79 19.47 16.80 -15.62
CA TYR A 79 19.39 15.64 -16.51
C TYR A 79 18.16 14.78 -16.24
N TYR A 80 17.78 14.60 -14.96
CA TYR A 80 16.62 13.81 -14.57
C TYR A 80 15.32 14.38 -15.16
N TYR A 81 15.06 15.68 -15.00
CA TYR A 81 13.85 16.33 -15.53
C TYR A 81 13.88 16.58 -17.05
N LEU A 82 14.99 16.24 -17.71
CA LEU A 82 15.10 16.22 -19.17
C LEU A 82 15.01 14.80 -19.75
N ASP A 83 14.60 13.82 -18.95
CA ASP A 83 14.55 12.39 -19.30
C ASP A 83 15.90 11.83 -19.78
N ARG A 84 17.00 12.44 -19.31
CA ARG A 84 18.38 12.02 -19.62
C ARG A 84 18.92 11.18 -18.46
N HIS A 85 18.25 10.05 -18.22
CA HIS A 85 18.46 9.26 -17.01
C HIS A 85 19.84 8.62 -16.91
N GLU A 86 20.49 8.29 -18.04
CA GLU A 86 21.87 7.76 -18.02
C GLU A 86 22.86 8.82 -17.49
N GLU A 87 22.78 10.06 -17.97
CA GLU A 87 23.60 11.16 -17.45
C GLU A 87 23.24 11.53 -16.01
N ALA A 88 21.95 11.47 -15.64
CA ALA A 88 21.50 11.70 -14.27
C ALA A 88 22.10 10.67 -13.29
N VAL A 89 22.05 9.37 -13.64
CA VAL A 89 22.67 8.29 -12.85
C VAL A 89 24.16 8.55 -12.64
N GLN A 90 24.88 8.96 -13.68
CA GLN A 90 26.32 9.25 -13.59
C GLN A 90 26.61 10.45 -12.68
N ALA A 91 25.82 11.53 -12.80
CA ALA A 91 25.98 12.74 -12.01
C ALA A 91 25.68 12.48 -10.52
N PHE A 92 24.53 11.88 -10.19
CA PHE A 92 24.18 11.58 -8.80
C PHE A 92 25.11 10.55 -8.16
N SER A 93 25.58 9.55 -8.92
CA SER A 93 26.60 8.61 -8.43
C SER A 93 27.90 9.33 -8.06
N THR A 94 28.28 10.36 -8.82
CA THR A 94 29.47 11.16 -8.53
C THR A 94 29.23 12.10 -7.33
N ALA A 95 28.04 12.69 -7.20
CA ALA A 95 27.65 13.48 -6.04
C ALA A 95 27.78 12.67 -4.74
N LEU A 96 27.20 11.46 -4.69
CA LEU A 96 27.30 10.55 -3.53
C LEU A 96 28.70 10.03 -3.25
N ALA A 97 29.54 9.89 -4.29
CA ALA A 97 30.94 9.52 -4.08
C ALA A 97 31.74 10.63 -3.39
N LEU A 98 31.35 11.90 -3.60
CA LEU A 98 31.96 13.07 -2.98
C LEU A 98 31.33 13.42 -1.62
N ASP A 99 30.03 13.18 -1.46
CA ASP A 99 29.28 13.35 -0.21
C ASP A 99 28.32 12.16 0.04
N PRO A 100 28.77 11.10 0.71
CA PRO A 100 27.97 9.89 0.92
C PRO A 100 26.72 10.07 1.80
N GLY A 101 26.59 11.21 2.50
CA GLY A 101 25.48 11.48 3.41
C GLY A 101 24.31 12.24 2.78
N ASP A 102 24.39 12.57 1.49
CA ASP A 102 23.33 13.33 0.82
C ASP A 102 22.14 12.43 0.42
N GLU A 103 21.14 12.37 1.30
CA GLU A 103 19.92 11.58 1.11
C GLU A 103 19.17 11.95 -0.19
N GLN A 104 19.21 13.22 -0.61
CA GLN A 104 18.54 13.66 -1.84
C GLN A 104 19.21 13.09 -3.09
N SER A 105 20.54 13.11 -3.16
CA SER A 105 21.27 12.43 -4.25
C SER A 105 21.01 10.92 -4.26
N ALA A 106 20.90 10.29 -3.10
CA ALA A 106 20.61 8.85 -3.00
C ALA A 106 19.23 8.50 -3.57
N MET A 107 18.21 9.26 -3.18
CA MET A 107 16.84 9.12 -3.66
C MET A 107 16.75 9.35 -5.19
N LEU A 108 17.29 10.46 -5.70
CA LEU A 108 17.24 10.78 -7.13
C LEU A 108 18.09 9.82 -7.99
N LEU A 109 19.18 9.27 -7.44
CA LEU A 109 19.93 8.20 -8.10
C LEU A 109 19.09 6.93 -8.26
N ASP A 110 18.34 6.54 -7.22
CA ASP A 110 17.45 5.38 -7.26
C ASP A 110 16.36 5.57 -8.32
N TRP A 111 15.68 6.72 -8.30
CA TRP A 111 14.65 7.06 -9.30
C TRP A 111 15.21 7.08 -10.73
N SER A 112 16.39 7.69 -10.92
CA SER A 112 17.05 7.71 -12.23
C SER A 112 17.41 6.31 -12.72
N ARG A 113 17.82 5.41 -11.82
CA ARG A 113 18.12 4.00 -12.18
C ARG A 113 16.86 3.24 -12.55
N ARG A 114 15.77 3.42 -11.82
CA ARG A 114 14.47 2.79 -12.10
C ARG A 114 13.94 3.21 -13.47
N LYS A 115 13.93 4.52 -13.77
CA LYS A 115 13.52 5.04 -15.08
C LYS A 115 14.43 4.53 -16.21
N LEU A 116 15.76 4.55 -16.03
CA LEU A 116 16.71 4.02 -17.03
C LEU A 116 16.52 2.52 -17.29
N GLU A 117 16.24 1.72 -16.25
CA GLU A 117 15.95 0.30 -16.42
C GLU A 117 14.63 0.08 -17.16
N GLN A 118 13.59 0.84 -16.84
CA GLN A 118 12.32 0.81 -17.57
C GLN A 118 12.53 1.13 -19.06
N GLU A 119 13.28 2.18 -19.40
CA GLU A 119 13.61 2.53 -20.78
C GLU A 119 14.34 1.41 -21.53
N ARG A 120 15.29 0.74 -20.86
CA ARG A 120 16.02 -0.40 -21.41
C ARG A 120 15.09 -1.59 -21.66
N LEU A 121 14.18 -1.89 -20.73
CA LEU A 121 13.18 -2.94 -20.89
C LEU A 121 12.24 -2.64 -22.07
N ILE A 122 11.73 -1.41 -22.15
CA ILE A 122 10.90 -0.93 -23.27
C ILE A 122 11.67 -1.08 -24.60
N ALA A 123 12.90 -0.60 -24.67
CA ALA A 123 13.71 -0.67 -25.89
C ALA A 123 13.96 -2.13 -26.31
N ALA A 124 14.33 -3.00 -25.37
CA ALA A 124 14.55 -4.42 -25.63
C ALA A 124 13.28 -5.12 -26.12
N ASN A 125 12.13 -4.78 -25.53
CA ASN A 125 10.84 -5.34 -25.95
C ASN A 125 10.44 -4.87 -27.35
N ARG A 126 10.57 -3.58 -27.65
CA ARG A 126 10.32 -3.03 -29.00
C ARG A 126 11.21 -3.67 -30.06
N GLU A 127 12.47 -3.95 -29.74
CA GLU A 127 13.37 -4.69 -30.62
C GLU A 127 12.90 -6.13 -30.86
N ARG A 128 12.46 -6.84 -29.82
CA ARG A 128 11.90 -8.19 -29.94
C ARG A 128 10.64 -8.21 -30.80
N SER A 129 9.71 -7.28 -30.59
CA SER A 129 8.47 -7.18 -31.39
C SER A 129 8.78 -6.89 -32.87
N ARG A 130 9.76 -6.02 -33.16
CA ARG A 130 10.23 -5.77 -34.54
C ARG A 130 10.90 -6.98 -35.19
N ALA A 131 11.56 -7.83 -34.40
CA ALA A 131 12.24 -9.04 -34.89
C ALA A 131 11.26 -10.17 -35.27
N GLY A 132 9.97 -10.05 -34.93
CA GLY A 132 8.90 -10.87 -35.50
C GLY A 132 8.90 -12.34 -35.08
N GLU A 133 9.08 -12.64 -33.79
CA GLU A 133 8.98 -14.02 -33.27
C GLU A 133 7.95 -14.13 -32.14
N ARG A 134 6.65 -14.07 -32.49
CA ARG A 134 5.65 -14.71 -31.64
C ARG A 134 5.68 -16.22 -31.94
N LYS A 135 6.28 -17.00 -31.03
CA LYS A 135 6.31 -18.47 -31.08
C LYS A 135 5.42 -19.00 -29.95
N GLY A 136 4.27 -19.57 -30.29
CA GLY A 136 3.36 -20.19 -29.31
C GLY A 136 1.89 -19.84 -29.56
N GLU A 137 0.99 -20.62 -28.98
CA GLU A 137 -0.44 -20.32 -28.95
C GLU A 137 -0.74 -19.21 -27.92
N LEU A 138 -1.80 -18.44 -28.15
CA LEU A 138 -2.26 -17.41 -27.22
C LEU A 138 -2.63 -18.02 -25.87
N PHE A 139 -2.12 -17.45 -24.78
CA PHE A 139 -2.40 -17.91 -23.41
C PHE A 139 -2.04 -19.38 -23.15
N GLU A 140 -1.12 -19.97 -23.94
CA GLU A 140 -0.65 -21.34 -23.74
C GLU A 140 -0.19 -21.53 -22.29
N GLY A 141 -0.70 -22.60 -21.64
CA GLY A 141 -0.40 -22.96 -20.26
C GLY A 141 -1.10 -22.12 -19.18
N MET A 142 -1.99 -21.20 -19.53
CA MET A 142 -2.79 -20.42 -18.58
C MET A 142 -4.18 -21.03 -18.41
N ASP A 143 -4.63 -21.18 -17.16
CA ASP A 143 -6.02 -21.57 -16.88
C ASP A 143 -6.91 -20.33 -16.87
N LEU A 144 -7.51 -20.02 -18.03
CA LEU A 144 -8.38 -18.85 -18.17
C LEU A 144 -9.74 -19.03 -17.48
N ALA A 145 -10.11 -20.25 -17.07
CA ALA A 145 -11.38 -20.49 -16.37
C ALA A 145 -11.29 -20.05 -14.90
N SER A 146 -10.14 -20.22 -14.25
CA SER A 146 -9.88 -19.76 -12.88
C SER A 146 -9.27 -18.36 -12.80
N PHE A 147 -9.17 -17.65 -13.93
CA PHE A 147 -8.65 -16.29 -13.98
C PHE A 147 -9.65 -15.25 -13.44
N TRP A 148 -10.96 -15.50 -13.59
CA TRP A 148 -12.03 -14.56 -13.30
C TRP A 148 -12.70 -14.82 -11.95
N ASP A 149 -13.00 -13.74 -11.21
CA ASP A 149 -13.95 -13.73 -10.10
C ASP A 149 -15.35 -13.41 -10.62
N ASP A 150 -16.16 -14.46 -10.82
CA ASP A 150 -17.56 -14.35 -11.26
C ASP A 150 -18.53 -14.07 -10.10
N SER A 151 -18.18 -13.12 -9.23
CA SER A 151 -19.11 -12.58 -8.23
C SER A 151 -20.35 -11.97 -8.88
N ASP A 152 -21.47 -11.90 -8.14
CA ASP A 152 -22.72 -11.29 -8.64
C ASP A 152 -22.50 -9.86 -9.17
N TYR A 153 -21.58 -9.11 -8.54
CA TYR A 153 -21.20 -7.78 -8.99
C TYR A 153 -20.44 -7.83 -10.33
N ALA A 154 -19.42 -8.69 -10.46
CA ALA A 154 -18.63 -8.78 -11.68
C ALA A 154 -19.50 -9.17 -12.88
N LEU A 155 -20.37 -10.18 -12.71
CA LEU A 155 -21.33 -10.65 -13.71
C LEU A 155 -22.30 -9.54 -14.15
N ASP A 156 -22.75 -8.69 -13.23
CA ASP A 156 -23.66 -7.59 -13.57
C ASP A 156 -22.95 -6.37 -14.15
N ALA A 157 -21.76 -6.02 -13.67
CA ALA A 157 -21.09 -4.77 -14.04
C ALA A 157 -20.25 -4.88 -15.32
N TYR A 158 -19.63 -6.04 -15.58
CA TYR A 158 -18.62 -6.18 -16.65
C TYR A 158 -18.99 -7.21 -17.72
N VAL A 159 -19.52 -8.37 -17.31
CA VAL A 159 -19.59 -9.55 -18.19
C VAL A 159 -20.65 -9.40 -19.27
N LEU A 160 -20.23 -9.55 -20.53
CA LEU A 160 -21.07 -9.55 -21.72
C LEU A 160 -21.19 -10.95 -22.33
N ALA A 161 -22.10 -11.12 -23.29
CA ALA A 161 -22.09 -12.29 -24.14
C ALA A 161 -20.77 -12.34 -24.96
N PRO A 162 -20.24 -13.54 -25.29
CA PRO A 162 -19.06 -13.67 -26.13
C PRO A 162 -19.21 -12.92 -27.45
N PRO A 163 -18.22 -12.11 -27.87
CA PRO A 163 -18.35 -11.25 -29.02
C PRO A 163 -18.17 -12.04 -30.31
N ASP A 164 -19.07 -11.82 -31.27
CA ASP A 164 -18.92 -12.33 -32.63
C ASP A 164 -18.10 -11.36 -33.50
N ASP A 165 -17.74 -11.81 -34.70
CA ASP A 165 -16.86 -11.04 -35.58
C ASP A 165 -17.53 -9.74 -36.09
N GLU A 166 -18.86 -9.67 -36.12
CA GLU A 166 -19.60 -8.45 -36.51
C GLU A 166 -19.55 -7.41 -35.38
N LEU A 167 -19.76 -7.84 -34.13
CA LEU A 167 -19.63 -6.99 -32.96
C LEU A 167 -18.20 -6.45 -32.83
N ILE A 168 -17.19 -7.31 -32.96
CA ILE A 168 -15.77 -6.90 -32.90
C ILE A 168 -15.49 -5.83 -33.95
N ALA A 169 -15.84 -6.07 -35.22
CA ALA A 169 -15.60 -5.13 -36.30
C ALA A 169 -16.31 -3.77 -36.05
N SER A 170 -17.52 -3.79 -35.50
CA SER A 170 -18.26 -2.57 -35.17
C SER A 170 -17.61 -1.77 -34.03
N VAL A 171 -17.06 -2.44 -33.02
CA VAL A 171 -16.38 -1.81 -31.88
C VAL A 171 -15.04 -1.22 -32.33
N GLU A 172 -14.27 -1.94 -33.14
CA GLU A 172 -13.04 -1.43 -33.73
C GLU A 172 -13.27 -0.21 -34.65
N GLU A 173 -14.38 -0.18 -35.40
CA GLU A 173 -14.75 0.98 -36.22
C GLU A 173 -15.06 2.21 -35.37
N GLU A 174 -15.76 2.02 -34.25
CA GLU A 174 -16.11 3.08 -33.31
C GLU A 174 -14.91 3.63 -32.55
N LEU A 175 -14.05 2.75 -32.03
CA LEU A 175 -12.81 3.12 -31.34
C LEU A 175 -11.76 3.69 -32.32
N GLY A 176 -11.81 3.27 -33.59
CA GLY A 176 -10.84 3.67 -34.61
C GLY A 176 -9.48 2.95 -34.50
N TYR A 177 -9.44 1.81 -33.81
CA TYR A 177 -8.25 0.97 -33.57
C TYR A 177 -8.59 -0.51 -33.75
N LYS A 178 -7.63 -1.30 -34.23
CA LYS A 178 -7.71 -2.77 -34.22
C LYS A 178 -7.36 -3.31 -32.85
N LEU A 179 -8.21 -4.15 -32.29
CA LEU A 179 -7.95 -4.78 -30.99
C LEU A 179 -6.87 -5.86 -31.12
N PRO A 180 -5.98 -6.03 -30.12
CA PRO A 180 -4.98 -7.08 -30.10
C PRO A 180 -5.61 -8.47 -30.25
N ALA A 181 -4.94 -9.39 -30.94
CA ALA A 181 -5.45 -10.75 -31.09
C ALA A 181 -5.61 -11.46 -29.74
N SER A 182 -4.72 -11.17 -28.78
CA SER A 182 -4.81 -11.66 -27.40
C SER A 182 -6.02 -11.12 -26.67
N TYR A 183 -6.36 -9.86 -26.88
CA TYR A 183 -7.55 -9.27 -26.28
C TYR A 183 -8.80 -9.96 -26.80
N ILE A 184 -8.94 -10.08 -28.13
CA ILE A 184 -10.09 -10.76 -28.75
C ILE A 184 -10.20 -12.22 -28.28
N GLU A 185 -9.09 -12.95 -28.19
CA GLU A 185 -9.09 -14.36 -27.76
C GLU A 185 -9.58 -14.51 -26.32
N LEU A 186 -9.11 -13.67 -25.40
CA LEU A 186 -9.58 -13.67 -24.02
C LEU A 186 -11.08 -13.36 -23.95
N MET A 187 -11.52 -12.33 -24.68
CA MET A 187 -12.92 -11.88 -24.69
C MET A 187 -13.88 -12.89 -25.33
N LYS A 188 -13.41 -13.71 -26.27
CA LYS A 188 -14.19 -14.82 -26.84
C LYS A 188 -14.43 -15.95 -25.85
N GLN A 189 -13.58 -16.09 -24.83
CA GLN A 189 -13.78 -17.06 -23.76
C GLN A 189 -14.62 -16.48 -22.63
N HIS A 190 -14.35 -15.24 -22.24
CA HIS A 190 -15.09 -14.51 -21.19
C HIS A 190 -15.00 -13.00 -21.47
N ASN A 191 -16.13 -12.37 -21.82
CA ASN A 191 -16.17 -11.04 -22.43
C ASN A 191 -16.26 -9.92 -21.38
N GLY A 192 -15.13 -9.61 -20.77
CA GLY A 192 -14.98 -8.64 -19.69
C GLY A 192 -15.29 -9.26 -18.34
N GLY A 193 -14.71 -8.73 -17.26
CA GLY A 193 -14.86 -9.31 -15.93
C GLY A 193 -13.85 -8.75 -14.92
N VAL A 194 -13.91 -9.24 -13.69
CA VAL A 194 -12.95 -8.95 -12.63
C VAL A 194 -11.99 -10.13 -12.52
N PRO A 195 -10.67 -9.96 -12.66
CA PRO A 195 -9.73 -11.05 -12.43
C PRO A 195 -9.45 -11.25 -10.92
N HIS A 196 -9.05 -12.46 -10.52
CA HIS A 196 -8.58 -12.71 -9.15
C HIS A 196 -7.26 -12.00 -8.84
N ASN A 197 -6.39 -11.86 -9.84
CA ASN A 197 -5.16 -11.10 -9.74
C ASN A 197 -5.37 -9.72 -10.35
N THR A 198 -5.26 -8.68 -9.53
CA THR A 198 -5.66 -7.31 -9.87
C THR A 198 -4.49 -6.32 -9.89
N CYS A 199 -3.30 -6.70 -9.44
CA CYS A 199 -2.15 -5.81 -9.39
C CYS A 199 -1.13 -6.14 -10.47
N PHE A 200 -0.47 -5.13 -11.02
CA PHE A 200 0.64 -5.29 -11.96
C PHE A 200 1.90 -4.58 -11.41
N PRO A 201 3.02 -5.30 -11.21
CA PRO A 201 4.24 -4.70 -10.68
C PRO A 201 4.84 -3.65 -11.62
N THR A 202 5.34 -2.54 -11.06
CA THR A 202 6.04 -1.49 -11.80
C THR A 202 7.39 -1.19 -11.15
N LEU A 203 8.34 -0.70 -11.94
CA LEU A 203 9.62 -0.21 -11.42
C LEU A 203 9.56 1.26 -11.02
N VAL A 204 8.51 1.96 -11.43
CA VAL A 204 8.36 3.41 -11.29
C VAL A 204 7.10 3.68 -10.48
N PRO A 205 7.19 4.53 -9.44
CA PRO A 205 6.04 4.93 -8.64
C PRO A 205 4.93 5.59 -9.48
N THR A 206 3.70 5.39 -9.04
CA THR A 206 2.51 6.15 -9.45
C THR A 206 2.20 7.24 -8.43
N SER A 207 1.11 7.98 -8.58
CA SER A 207 0.66 8.95 -7.56
C SER A 207 0.32 8.30 -6.21
N TRP A 208 0.01 6.99 -6.19
CA TRP A 208 -0.55 6.30 -5.03
C TRP A 208 0.21 5.04 -4.59
N ALA A 209 1.10 4.48 -5.41
CA ALA A 209 1.92 3.31 -5.07
C ALA A 209 3.35 3.43 -5.57
N ASP A 210 4.31 2.86 -4.82
CA ASP A 210 5.74 2.93 -5.15
C ASP A 210 6.19 1.93 -6.22
N ASP A 211 5.44 0.84 -6.40
CA ASP A 211 5.92 -0.36 -7.09
C ASP A 211 4.84 -1.17 -7.84
N HIS A 212 3.61 -0.65 -7.98
CA HIS A 212 2.55 -1.32 -8.72
C HIS A 212 1.45 -0.37 -9.23
N VAL A 213 0.62 -0.92 -10.12
CA VAL A 213 -0.71 -0.40 -10.47
C VAL A 213 -1.75 -1.45 -10.15
N ALA A 214 -3.01 -1.05 -10.02
CA ALA A 214 -4.13 -1.95 -9.76
C ALA A 214 -5.25 -1.73 -10.78
N ILE A 215 -5.99 -2.80 -11.09
CA ILE A 215 -7.23 -2.77 -11.86
C ILE A 215 -8.39 -3.28 -11.03
N THR A 216 -9.59 -2.80 -11.32
CA THR A 216 -10.81 -3.39 -10.77
C THR A 216 -11.36 -4.44 -11.74
N GLY A 217 -11.53 -4.09 -13.01
CA GLY A 217 -11.98 -5.03 -14.01
C GLY A 217 -11.39 -4.76 -15.39
N ILE A 218 -11.48 -5.78 -16.23
CA ILE A 218 -11.12 -5.71 -17.65
C ILE A 218 -12.42 -5.51 -18.41
N MET A 219 -12.48 -4.46 -19.21
CA MET A 219 -13.66 -4.13 -20.00
C MET A 219 -13.90 -5.19 -21.08
N GLY A 220 -15.17 -5.52 -21.35
CA GLY A 220 -15.52 -6.40 -22.46
C GLY A 220 -15.70 -5.66 -23.79
N ILE A 221 -15.64 -6.39 -24.90
CA ILE A 221 -15.97 -5.91 -26.24
C ILE A 221 -17.50 -5.77 -26.33
N GLY A 222 -17.99 -4.53 -26.27
CA GLY A 222 -19.43 -4.26 -26.31
C GLY A 222 -19.78 -2.83 -25.95
N ARG A 223 -21.10 -2.60 -25.78
CA ARG A 223 -21.74 -1.32 -25.43
C ARG A 223 -22.79 -1.42 -24.32
N ASP A 224 -23.19 -2.64 -23.96
CA ASP A 224 -24.38 -2.87 -23.14
C ASP A 224 -24.13 -2.70 -21.64
N LYS A 225 -22.86 -2.81 -21.22
CA LYS A 225 -22.42 -2.62 -19.83
C LYS A 225 -21.69 -1.30 -19.69
N SER A 226 -21.78 -0.67 -18.53
CA SER A 226 -21.07 0.57 -18.26
C SER A 226 -19.55 0.40 -18.40
N TYR A 227 -19.01 -0.69 -17.86
CA TYR A 227 -17.61 -1.08 -17.97
C TYR A 227 -17.34 -2.00 -19.17
N SER A 228 -17.78 -1.55 -20.35
CA SER A 228 -17.42 -2.15 -21.64
C SER A 228 -16.70 -1.13 -22.50
N LEU A 229 -15.94 -1.59 -23.50
CA LEU A 229 -15.08 -0.71 -24.31
C LEU A 229 -15.81 0.53 -24.87
N CYS A 230 -17.06 0.36 -25.30
CA CYS A 230 -17.93 1.42 -25.81
C CYS A 230 -19.15 1.67 -24.90
N GLY A 231 -19.05 1.32 -23.61
CA GLY A 231 -20.05 1.62 -22.60
C GLY A 231 -20.08 3.11 -22.23
N ASP A 232 -21.00 3.51 -21.35
CA ASP A 232 -21.10 4.90 -20.88
C ASP A 232 -19.96 5.34 -19.96
N LEU A 233 -19.18 4.38 -19.43
CA LEU A 233 -17.90 4.59 -18.75
C LEU A 233 -16.71 3.97 -19.52
N GLY A 234 -16.90 3.68 -20.81
CA GLY A 234 -15.91 3.06 -21.68
C GLY A 234 -14.85 4.03 -22.20
N SER A 235 -14.03 3.55 -23.14
CA SER A 235 -12.89 4.31 -23.69
C SER A 235 -13.26 5.67 -24.27
N PRO A 236 -14.33 5.83 -25.06
CA PRO A 236 -14.71 7.16 -25.57
C PRO A 236 -15.04 8.15 -24.46
N PHE A 237 -15.76 7.72 -23.42
CA PHE A 237 -16.10 8.57 -22.27
C PHE A 237 -14.85 9.03 -21.52
N MET A 238 -13.92 8.12 -21.23
CA MET A 238 -12.70 8.48 -20.51
C MET A 238 -11.83 9.47 -21.31
N ILE A 239 -11.75 9.32 -22.62
CA ILE A 239 -10.98 10.24 -23.47
C ILE A 239 -11.70 11.59 -23.61
N GLU A 240 -12.99 11.59 -23.97
CA GLU A 240 -13.72 12.81 -24.33
C GLU A 240 -14.17 13.63 -23.11
N GLU A 241 -14.62 12.97 -22.04
CA GLU A 241 -15.20 13.64 -20.87
C GLU A 241 -14.18 13.78 -19.72
N TRP A 242 -13.29 12.79 -19.53
CA TRP A 242 -12.23 12.83 -18.49
C TRP A 242 -10.88 13.33 -19.00
N GLY A 243 -10.73 13.58 -20.30
CA GLY A 243 -9.55 14.22 -20.88
C GLY A 243 -8.32 13.32 -20.95
N TYR A 244 -8.48 12.00 -20.84
CA TYR A 244 -7.38 11.06 -21.07
C TYR A 244 -6.84 11.17 -22.51
N PRO A 245 -5.55 10.88 -22.74
CA PRO A 245 -4.93 11.09 -24.04
C PRO A 245 -5.57 10.21 -25.13
N ASP A 246 -5.92 10.83 -26.26
CA ASP A 246 -6.40 10.16 -27.47
C ASP A 246 -5.24 9.50 -28.23
N ILE A 247 -4.69 8.44 -27.64
CA ILE A 247 -3.53 7.69 -28.13
C ILE A 247 -3.83 6.20 -28.32
N GLY A 248 -5.04 5.76 -27.98
CA GLY A 248 -5.43 4.36 -28.02
C GLY A 248 -6.74 4.06 -27.30
N VAL A 249 -6.82 2.91 -26.64
CA VAL A 249 -8.07 2.36 -26.08
C VAL A 249 -7.92 2.11 -24.59
N VAL A 250 -8.81 2.66 -23.77
CA VAL A 250 -8.92 2.31 -22.35
C VAL A 250 -9.55 0.92 -22.22
N ILE A 251 -8.88 0.02 -21.49
CA ILE A 251 -9.25 -1.40 -21.41
C ILE A 251 -9.55 -1.89 -20.00
N CYS A 252 -9.16 -1.16 -18.96
CA CYS A 252 -9.48 -1.49 -17.58
C CYS A 252 -9.88 -0.22 -16.83
N ASP A 253 -10.80 -0.37 -15.89
CA ASP A 253 -10.98 0.59 -14.82
C ASP A 253 -10.09 0.23 -13.61
N CYS A 254 -9.82 1.24 -12.78
CA CYS A 254 -8.93 1.14 -11.63
C CYS A 254 -9.70 1.47 -10.34
N PRO A 255 -9.24 1.01 -9.16
CA PRO A 255 -9.92 1.25 -7.87
C PRO A 255 -10.12 2.73 -7.52
N SER A 256 -9.38 3.62 -8.17
CA SER A 256 -9.45 5.07 -7.99
C SER A 256 -10.73 5.73 -8.50
N ALA A 257 -11.69 4.96 -9.04
CA ALA A 257 -12.93 5.48 -9.63
C ALA A 257 -12.70 6.46 -10.80
N GLY A 258 -11.69 6.15 -11.64
CA GLY A 258 -11.42 6.84 -12.90
C GLY A 258 -10.36 7.95 -12.82
N HIS A 259 -9.66 8.09 -11.69
CA HIS A 259 -8.48 8.96 -11.57
C HIS A 259 -7.22 8.33 -12.18
N ASP A 260 -7.27 7.04 -12.52
CA ASP A 260 -6.30 6.38 -13.37
C ASP A 260 -6.96 5.28 -14.22
N VAL A 261 -6.27 4.90 -15.30
CA VAL A 261 -6.74 3.89 -16.26
C VAL A 261 -5.59 3.06 -16.83
N ILE A 262 -5.93 1.87 -17.33
CA ILE A 262 -5.03 1.07 -18.18
C ILE A 262 -5.45 1.21 -19.64
N MET A 263 -4.49 1.52 -20.52
CA MET A 263 -4.72 1.75 -21.94
C MET A 263 -3.83 0.88 -22.82
N LEU A 264 -4.36 0.51 -23.99
CA LEU A 264 -3.57 0.07 -25.13
C LEU A 264 -3.01 1.30 -25.86
N ASP A 265 -1.69 1.44 -25.93
CA ASP A 265 -0.99 2.56 -26.57
C ASP A 265 -0.56 2.24 -28.01
N TYR A 266 -1.14 2.96 -28.97
CA TYR A 266 -0.90 2.76 -30.40
C TYR A 266 0.11 3.75 -31.01
N ARG A 267 0.71 4.66 -30.24
CA ARG A 267 1.62 5.70 -30.75
C ARG A 267 2.77 5.14 -31.61
N HIS A 268 3.24 3.94 -31.28
CA HIS A 268 4.42 3.33 -31.91
C HIS A 268 4.09 2.31 -33.00
N CYS A 269 2.95 1.63 -32.91
CA CYS A 269 2.56 0.55 -33.82
C CYS A 269 1.55 0.99 -34.90
N GLY A 270 0.88 2.14 -34.71
CA GLY A 270 -0.20 2.62 -35.56
C GLY A 270 -1.50 1.86 -35.33
N LYS A 271 -2.62 2.37 -35.88
CA LYS A 271 -3.99 1.92 -35.55
C LYS A 271 -4.28 0.43 -35.78
N ASP A 272 -3.49 -0.23 -36.62
CA ASP A 272 -3.63 -1.65 -36.99
C ASP A 272 -2.53 -2.55 -36.39
N GLY A 273 -1.60 -1.98 -35.61
CA GLY A 273 -0.46 -2.70 -35.04
C GLY A 273 -0.76 -3.33 -33.68
N GLU A 274 0.20 -4.09 -33.14
CA GLU A 274 0.15 -4.61 -31.78
C GLU A 274 0.52 -3.48 -30.79
N PRO A 275 -0.40 -2.99 -29.96
CA PRO A 275 -0.15 -1.90 -29.01
C PRO A 275 0.57 -2.39 -27.75
N GLU A 276 1.28 -1.46 -27.11
CA GLU A 276 1.82 -1.65 -25.76
C GLU A 276 0.71 -1.43 -24.71
N VAL A 277 0.89 -1.90 -23.49
CA VAL A 277 -0.01 -1.61 -22.37
C VAL A 277 0.62 -0.59 -21.43
N ILE A 278 -0.13 0.47 -21.12
CA ILE A 278 0.29 1.57 -20.27
C ILE A 278 -0.74 1.84 -19.17
N HIS A 279 -0.28 2.44 -18.08
CA HIS A 279 -1.09 3.12 -17.09
C HIS A 279 -1.03 4.62 -17.34
N VAL A 280 -2.13 5.32 -17.12
CA VAL A 280 -2.21 6.78 -17.21
C VAL A 280 -2.84 7.34 -15.95
N ASP A 281 -2.10 8.22 -15.28
CA ASP A 281 -2.45 8.75 -13.95
C ASP A 281 -2.87 10.22 -14.04
N GLN A 282 -4.16 10.49 -13.84
CA GLN A 282 -4.72 11.84 -13.95
C GLN A 282 -4.27 12.75 -12.79
N GLU A 283 -4.01 12.19 -11.60
CA GLU A 283 -3.53 12.98 -10.46
C GLU A 283 -2.08 13.43 -10.64
N ALA A 284 -1.32 12.69 -11.47
CA ALA A 284 0.04 13.03 -11.89
C ALA A 284 0.10 13.73 -13.27
N ASP A 285 -0.88 14.58 -13.60
CA ASP A 285 -0.94 15.32 -14.88
C ASP A 285 -0.91 14.40 -16.11
N TYR A 286 -1.63 13.28 -16.04
CA TYR A 286 -1.70 12.24 -17.07
C TYR A 286 -0.32 11.61 -17.36
N GLU A 287 0.53 11.44 -16.34
CA GLU A 287 1.80 10.72 -16.48
C GLU A 287 1.55 9.31 -17.00
N ILE A 288 2.37 8.89 -17.97
CA ILE A 288 2.27 7.59 -18.64
C ILE A 288 3.33 6.64 -18.09
N THR A 289 2.87 5.55 -17.51
CA THR A 289 3.72 4.47 -17.02
C THR A 289 3.61 3.26 -17.94
N TYR A 290 4.74 2.81 -18.51
CA TYR A 290 4.77 1.58 -19.30
C TYR A 290 4.61 0.35 -18.40
N LEU A 291 3.75 -0.58 -18.82
CA LEU A 291 3.49 -1.84 -18.09
C LEU A 291 3.98 -3.06 -18.85
N ALA A 292 3.52 -3.24 -20.09
CA ALA A 292 3.75 -4.47 -20.83
C ALA A 292 3.89 -4.23 -22.35
N PRO A 293 4.63 -5.09 -23.06
CA PRO A 293 4.84 -4.95 -24.51
C PRO A 293 3.60 -5.28 -25.35
N ASP A 294 2.68 -6.04 -24.77
CA ASP A 294 1.43 -6.47 -25.39
C ASP A 294 0.43 -6.88 -24.29
N PHE A 295 -0.83 -7.03 -24.68
CA PHE A 295 -1.91 -7.37 -23.74
C PHE A 295 -1.75 -8.73 -23.08
N GLU A 296 -1.21 -9.75 -23.77
CA GLU A 296 -1.02 -11.06 -23.15
C GLU A 296 0.02 -11.02 -22.04
N THR A 297 1.12 -10.29 -22.25
CA THR A 297 2.17 -10.10 -21.25
C THR A 297 1.62 -9.35 -20.04
N PHE A 298 0.74 -8.37 -20.25
CA PHE A 298 0.03 -7.68 -19.15
C PHE A 298 -0.79 -8.67 -18.33
N ILE A 299 -1.68 -9.44 -18.96
CA ILE A 299 -2.54 -10.41 -18.27
C ILE A 299 -1.74 -11.47 -17.51
N ARG A 300 -0.64 -11.96 -18.09
CA ARG A 300 0.25 -12.92 -17.41
C ARG A 300 1.03 -12.32 -16.24
N GLY A 301 1.24 -11.01 -16.23
CA GLY A 301 1.97 -10.30 -15.18
C GLY A 301 1.09 -9.85 -14.02
N LEU A 302 -0.23 -10.04 -14.10
CA LEU A 302 -1.14 -9.75 -12.99
C LEU A 302 -0.85 -10.69 -11.81
N VAL A 303 -0.72 -10.10 -10.64
CA VAL A 303 -0.48 -10.78 -9.36
C VAL A 303 -1.57 -10.41 -8.34
N HIS A 304 -1.68 -11.22 -7.30
CA HIS A 304 -2.66 -11.00 -6.24
C HIS A 304 -2.31 -9.77 -5.40
N GLU A 305 -3.32 -9.01 -4.98
CA GLU A 305 -3.14 -7.77 -4.20
C GLU A 305 -2.46 -7.99 -2.84
N GLU A 306 -2.59 -9.19 -2.27
CA GLU A 306 -1.92 -9.57 -1.00
C GLU A 306 -0.39 -9.42 -1.04
N LEU A 307 0.24 -9.41 -2.22
CA LEU A 307 1.68 -9.11 -2.33
C LEU A 307 2.03 -7.68 -1.89
N TYR A 308 1.04 -6.80 -1.87
CA TYR A 308 1.14 -5.38 -1.53
C TYR A 308 0.38 -5.03 -0.25
N ASP A 309 -0.15 -6.02 0.48
CA ASP A 309 -0.80 -5.78 1.77
C ASP A 309 0.27 -5.50 2.84
N THR A 310 0.47 -4.21 3.14
CA THR A 310 1.38 -3.74 4.19
C THR A 310 0.73 -3.68 5.57
N SER A 311 -0.54 -4.06 5.73
CA SER A 311 -1.30 -3.84 6.97
C SER A 311 -0.64 -4.44 8.22
N ALA A 312 0.04 -5.58 8.08
CA ALA A 312 0.80 -6.20 9.16
C ALA A 312 2.06 -5.40 9.53
N GLU A 313 2.76 -4.87 8.53
CA GLU A 313 3.95 -4.04 8.72
C GLU A 313 3.58 -2.67 9.31
N ASP A 314 2.52 -2.04 8.80
CA ASP A 314 1.97 -0.79 9.30
C ASP A 314 1.51 -0.92 10.75
N ARG A 315 0.83 -2.03 11.07
CA ARG A 315 0.43 -2.36 12.45
C ARG A 315 1.64 -2.46 13.36
N GLU A 316 2.69 -3.18 12.95
CA GLU A 316 3.91 -3.32 13.75
C GLU A 316 4.62 -1.97 13.92
N GLU A 317 4.62 -1.14 12.87
CA GLU A 317 5.17 0.21 12.93
C GLU A 317 4.40 1.08 13.92
N ASP A 318 3.07 1.03 13.91
CA ASP A 318 2.21 1.74 14.84
C ASP A 318 2.34 1.23 16.28
N LEU A 319 2.52 -0.08 16.47
CA LEU A 319 2.86 -0.65 17.78
C LEU A 319 4.21 -0.11 18.28
N ARG A 320 5.22 -0.03 17.41
CA ARG A 320 6.52 0.57 17.71
C ARG A 320 6.39 2.06 18.01
N LYS A 321 5.63 2.83 17.22
CA LYS A 321 5.35 4.26 17.46
C LYS A 321 4.71 4.46 18.83
N VAL A 322 3.71 3.67 19.18
CA VAL A 322 3.05 3.74 20.48
C VAL A 322 3.98 3.33 21.63
N LYS A 323 4.84 2.35 21.42
CA LYS A 323 5.76 1.85 22.46
C LYS A 323 6.94 2.79 22.71
N GLU A 324 7.55 3.32 21.65
CA GLU A 324 8.86 3.97 21.69
C GLU A 324 8.81 5.45 21.31
N GLY A 325 7.78 5.87 20.57
CA GLY A 325 7.65 7.25 20.09
C GLY A 325 7.60 8.25 21.25
N GLU A 326 8.34 9.34 21.09
CA GLU A 326 8.32 10.45 22.06
C GLU A 326 6.95 11.14 22.04
N PHE A 327 6.41 11.44 23.22
CA PHE A 327 5.23 12.27 23.34
C PHE A 327 5.49 13.65 22.75
N SER A 328 4.48 14.25 22.13
CA SER A 328 4.56 15.62 21.68
C SER A 328 4.98 16.56 22.82
N PRO A 329 5.62 17.70 22.53
CA PRO A 329 6.03 18.64 23.58
C PRO A 329 4.90 19.03 24.52
N LEU A 330 3.68 19.21 23.99
CA LEU A 330 2.51 19.53 24.79
C LEU A 330 2.06 18.32 25.63
N LEU A 331 1.93 17.13 25.06
CA LEU A 331 1.49 15.95 25.83
C LEU A 331 2.48 15.60 26.94
N ALA A 332 3.79 15.69 26.65
CA ALA A 332 4.85 15.50 27.63
C ALA A 332 4.77 16.53 28.77
N GLU A 333 4.55 17.82 28.46
CA GLU A 333 4.32 18.88 29.46
C GLU A 333 3.12 18.53 30.35
N LEU A 334 1.97 18.21 29.75
CA LEU A 334 0.74 17.93 30.48
C LEU A 334 0.87 16.71 31.41
N CYS A 335 1.56 15.66 30.98
CA CYS A 335 1.88 14.48 31.78
C CYS A 335 2.84 14.82 32.93
N SER A 336 3.88 15.63 32.66
CA SER A 336 4.88 16.02 33.68
C SER A 336 4.29 16.83 34.84
N ASN A 337 3.16 17.51 34.62
CA ASN A 337 2.42 18.24 35.64
C ASN A 337 1.56 17.33 36.54
N GLN A 338 1.48 16.02 36.28
CA GLN A 338 0.74 15.07 37.10
C GLN A 338 1.60 14.49 38.23
N PRO A 339 0.99 13.96 39.32
CA PRO A 339 1.75 13.44 40.46
C PRO A 339 2.66 12.24 40.15
N ASP A 340 2.33 11.46 39.12
CA ASP A 340 3.06 10.25 38.72
C ASP A 340 3.12 10.18 37.17
N PRO A 341 4.03 10.96 36.54
CA PRO A 341 4.10 11.06 35.08
C PRO A 341 4.48 9.74 34.40
N GLU A 342 5.39 8.96 35.00
CA GLU A 342 5.87 7.68 34.44
C GLU A 342 4.76 6.63 34.39
N ARG A 343 3.97 6.52 35.47
CA ARG A 343 2.81 5.63 35.48
C ARG A 343 1.75 6.09 34.47
N LEU A 344 1.50 7.39 34.40
CA LEU A 344 0.51 7.94 33.47
C LEU A 344 0.90 7.67 32.01
N GLU A 345 2.16 7.90 31.66
CA GLU A 345 2.69 7.57 30.35
C GLU A 345 2.53 6.07 30.05
N THR A 346 2.89 5.21 31.00
CA THR A 346 2.69 3.76 30.88
C THR A 346 1.22 3.40 30.59
N GLN A 347 0.28 4.04 31.29
CA GLN A 347 -1.15 3.81 31.08
C GLN A 347 -1.65 4.31 29.73
N ILE A 348 -1.21 5.49 29.28
CA ILE A 348 -1.56 6.04 27.96
C ILE A 348 -1.05 5.12 26.86
N ARG A 349 0.22 4.71 26.94
CA ARG A 349 0.83 3.77 25.97
C ARG A 349 0.06 2.45 25.96
N ALA A 350 -0.23 1.87 27.11
CA ALA A 350 -0.99 0.63 27.24
C ALA A 350 -2.38 0.68 26.55
N VAL A 351 -3.13 1.77 26.74
CA VAL A 351 -4.43 1.94 26.06
C VAL A 351 -4.25 2.16 24.57
N CYS A 352 -3.26 2.95 24.15
CA CYS A 352 -2.97 3.17 22.73
C CYS A 352 -2.51 1.87 22.04
N THR A 353 -1.75 1.01 22.71
CA THR A 353 -1.33 -0.30 22.19
C THR A 353 -2.56 -1.15 21.89
N ARG A 354 -3.54 -1.16 22.80
CA ARG A 354 -4.81 -1.85 22.57
C ARG A 354 -5.60 -1.27 21.41
N VAL A 355 -5.63 0.06 21.24
CA VAL A 355 -6.25 0.68 20.06
C VAL A 355 -5.63 0.13 18.77
N VAL A 356 -4.31 0.04 18.70
CA VAL A 356 -3.61 -0.52 17.51
C VAL A 356 -3.93 -2.00 17.34
N ARG A 357 -3.92 -2.80 18.41
CA ARG A 357 -4.22 -4.23 18.33
C ARG A 357 -5.65 -4.52 17.89
N GLU A 358 -6.62 -3.79 18.44
CA GLU A 358 -8.05 -3.98 18.15
C GLU A 358 -8.43 -3.48 16.74
N LYS A 359 -7.71 -2.48 16.19
CA LYS A 359 -8.04 -1.87 14.89
C LYS A 359 -7.11 -2.23 13.74
N GLY A 360 -5.91 -2.68 14.05
CA GLY A 360 -4.80 -2.83 13.09
C GLY A 360 -3.96 -1.57 12.88
N TYR A 361 -4.37 -0.38 13.37
CA TYR A 361 -3.67 0.89 13.14
C TYR A 361 -3.91 1.91 14.27
N PHE A 362 -3.08 2.94 14.36
CA PHE A 362 -3.10 3.95 15.41
C PHE A 362 -3.93 5.19 15.05
N SER A 363 -5.24 5.11 15.28
CA SER A 363 -6.13 6.27 15.16
C SER A 363 -7.32 6.21 16.12
N PHE A 364 -7.82 7.37 16.54
CA PHE A 364 -8.96 7.50 17.44
C PHE A 364 -10.26 7.70 16.67
N HIS A 365 -11.25 6.85 17.00
CA HIS A 365 -12.59 6.86 16.43
C HIS A 365 -13.66 6.88 17.52
N ALA A 366 -14.90 6.51 17.17
CA ALA A 366 -16.04 6.49 18.08
C ALA A 366 -16.17 5.22 18.95
N ASP A 367 -15.08 4.48 19.13
CA ASP A 367 -14.97 3.31 20.01
C ASP A 367 -14.58 3.70 21.45
N GLU A 368 -14.71 2.74 22.37
CA GLU A 368 -14.58 2.98 23.80
C GLU A 368 -13.18 3.48 24.22
N LEU A 369 -12.12 2.86 23.71
CA LEU A 369 -10.74 3.19 24.05
C LEU A 369 -10.33 4.55 23.49
N SER A 370 -10.73 4.84 22.25
CA SER A 370 -10.52 6.15 21.62
C SER A 370 -11.24 7.26 22.40
N LEU A 371 -12.51 7.05 22.75
CA LEU A 371 -13.28 7.98 23.59
C LEU A 371 -12.61 8.22 24.95
N LEU A 372 -12.04 7.18 25.56
CA LEU A 372 -11.25 7.32 26.78
C LEU A 372 -9.98 8.16 26.57
N MET A 373 -9.28 8.03 25.44
CA MET A 373 -8.11 8.86 25.13
C MET A 373 -8.47 10.33 24.88
N TYR A 374 -9.62 10.63 24.28
CA TYR A 374 -10.14 12.01 24.24
C TYR A 374 -10.40 12.55 25.64
N ASP A 375 -11.03 11.73 26.50
CA ASP A 375 -11.29 12.10 27.90
C ASP A 375 -10.00 12.38 28.67
N VAL A 376 -8.97 11.53 28.51
CA VAL A 376 -7.66 11.68 29.17
C VAL A 376 -6.97 12.95 28.70
N GLN A 377 -6.92 13.23 27.40
CA GLN A 377 -6.30 14.45 26.87
C GLN A 377 -6.97 15.72 27.42
N PHE A 378 -8.30 15.76 27.45
CA PHE A 378 -9.03 16.90 28.03
C PHE A 378 -8.80 17.05 29.53
N TRP A 379 -8.74 15.94 30.27
CA TRP A 379 -8.36 15.97 31.69
C TRP A 379 -6.95 16.58 31.84
N LEU A 380 -5.96 16.04 31.15
CA LEU A 380 -4.56 16.48 31.27
C LEU A 380 -4.41 17.96 30.94
N TYR A 381 -5.09 18.41 29.87
CA TYR A 381 -5.11 19.81 29.49
C TYR A 381 -5.75 20.70 30.56
N THR A 382 -6.96 20.37 31.02
CA THR A 382 -7.66 21.17 32.03
C THR A 382 -7.01 21.15 33.41
N ALA A 383 -6.17 20.15 33.70
CA ALA A 383 -5.38 20.08 34.92
C ALA A 383 -4.20 21.07 34.89
N SER A 384 -3.55 21.24 33.73
CA SER A 384 -2.41 22.16 33.56
C SER A 384 -2.85 23.58 33.21
N TYR A 385 -3.99 23.71 32.52
CA TYR A 385 -4.59 24.96 32.10
C TYR A 385 -6.00 25.06 32.71
N PRO A 386 -6.15 25.48 33.98
CA PRO A 386 -7.42 25.44 34.65
C PRO A 386 -8.48 26.29 33.96
N GLN A 387 -9.58 25.64 33.60
CA GLN A 387 -10.77 26.27 33.04
C GLN A 387 -10.51 26.98 31.68
N PRO A 388 -10.17 26.24 30.61
CA PRO A 388 -10.03 26.80 29.27
C PRO A 388 -11.41 27.09 28.65
N SER A 389 -11.44 28.00 27.70
CA SER A 389 -12.53 28.14 26.74
C SER A 389 -12.55 26.96 25.76
N ARG A 390 -13.64 26.83 24.99
CA ARG A 390 -13.76 25.81 23.93
C ARG A 390 -12.65 25.99 22.89
N ASP A 391 -12.47 27.22 22.43
CA ASP A 391 -11.55 27.52 21.32
C ASP A 391 -10.10 27.26 21.73
N GLU A 392 -9.71 27.62 22.95
CA GLU A 392 -8.38 27.30 23.49
C GLU A 392 -8.10 25.79 23.52
N TYR A 393 -9.07 24.96 23.90
CA TYR A 393 -8.90 23.50 23.87
C TYR A 393 -8.82 22.96 22.44
N LEU A 394 -9.70 23.42 21.54
CA LEU A 394 -9.72 22.98 20.16
C LEU A 394 -8.45 23.37 19.38
N GLU A 395 -7.85 24.52 19.69
CA GLU A 395 -6.55 24.94 19.15
C GLU A 395 -5.37 24.14 19.72
N ALA A 396 -5.51 23.62 20.95
CA ALA A 396 -4.47 22.83 21.61
C ALA A 396 -4.50 21.35 21.21
N TYR A 397 -5.68 20.77 20.99
CA TYR A 397 -5.87 19.35 20.69
C TYR A 397 -4.96 18.81 19.55
N PRO A 398 -4.82 19.50 18.40
CA PRO A 398 -3.97 19.02 17.30
C PRO A 398 -2.53 18.77 17.74
N LYS A 399 -2.03 19.56 18.68
CA LYS A 399 -0.65 19.55 19.16
C LYS A 399 -0.39 18.48 20.22
N MET A 400 -1.43 17.80 20.72
CA MET A 400 -1.30 16.76 21.76
C MET A 400 -0.91 15.42 21.14
N ILE A 401 -1.79 14.85 20.32
CA ILE A 401 -1.59 13.51 19.77
C ILE A 401 -2.06 13.37 18.32
N ALA A 402 -2.98 14.22 17.84
CA ALA A 402 -3.40 14.18 16.43
C ALA A 402 -2.21 14.46 15.48
N PHE A 403 -1.41 15.48 15.78
CA PHE A 403 -0.12 15.76 15.12
C PHE A 403 1.02 15.72 16.14
N GLY A 404 1.08 14.63 16.92
CA GLY A 404 2.00 14.48 18.04
C GLY A 404 3.46 14.16 17.69
N GLY A 405 3.81 14.11 16.40
CA GLY A 405 5.14 13.66 15.96
C GLY A 405 5.26 12.13 16.06
N ALA A 406 6.34 11.64 16.67
CA ALA A 406 6.65 10.22 16.78
C ALA A 406 5.59 9.39 17.52
N PHE A 407 4.89 10.00 18.48
CA PHE A 407 3.69 9.46 19.12
C PHE A 407 2.46 10.26 18.69
N GLY A 408 1.98 10.02 17.47
CA GLY A 408 0.81 10.72 16.95
C GLY A 408 0.03 9.92 15.90
N GLN A 409 -1.21 10.33 15.66
CA GLN A 409 -2.16 9.68 14.74
C GLN A 409 -1.98 10.09 13.26
N GLY A 410 -1.16 11.11 12.99
CA GLY A 410 -0.98 11.67 11.64
C GLY A 410 -2.15 12.53 11.14
N GLY A 411 -3.28 12.57 11.85
CA GLY A 411 -4.43 13.37 11.48
C GLY A 411 -5.60 13.23 12.46
N TYR A 412 -6.67 13.98 12.21
CA TYR A 412 -7.96 13.85 12.89
C TYR A 412 -9.07 14.60 12.13
N ALA A 413 -10.34 14.25 12.37
CA ALA A 413 -11.48 15.02 11.88
C ALA A 413 -11.82 16.18 12.85
N PRO A 414 -11.71 17.47 12.46
CA PRO A 414 -11.98 18.59 13.35
C PRO A 414 -13.41 18.66 13.89
N GLY A 415 -14.39 18.21 13.09
CA GLY A 415 -15.78 18.11 13.53
C GLY A 415 -15.97 17.12 14.68
N PHE A 416 -15.20 16.03 14.70
CA PHE A 416 -15.36 14.95 15.66
C PHE A 416 -15.02 15.39 17.10
N ILE A 417 -13.90 16.11 17.30
CA ILE A 417 -13.51 16.57 18.65
C ILE A 417 -14.52 17.59 19.21
N SER A 418 -15.10 18.42 18.33
CA SER A 418 -16.17 19.36 18.65
C SER A 418 -17.42 18.61 19.11
N ASP A 419 -17.84 17.58 18.37
CA ASP A 419 -19.01 16.77 18.68
C ASP A 419 -18.83 15.93 19.95
N TRP A 420 -17.62 15.39 20.16
CA TRP A 420 -17.25 14.71 21.40
C TRP A 420 -17.41 15.64 22.62
N LEU A 421 -16.91 16.88 22.52
CA LEU A 421 -17.02 17.86 23.61
C LEU A 421 -18.49 18.20 23.91
N ASP A 422 -19.31 18.39 22.87
CA ASP A 422 -20.74 18.65 23.02
C ASP A 422 -21.49 17.46 23.62
N ARG A 423 -21.10 16.23 23.26
CA ARG A 423 -21.62 15.01 23.89
C ARG A 423 -21.33 14.99 25.38
N ARG A 424 -20.08 15.22 25.80
CA ARG A 424 -19.69 15.24 27.23
C ARG A 424 -20.38 16.33 28.03
N ILE A 425 -20.64 17.49 27.42
CA ILE A 425 -21.42 18.57 28.03
C ILE A 425 -22.89 18.15 28.21
N ARG A 426 -23.51 17.56 27.19
CA ARG A 426 -24.90 17.06 27.27
C ARG A 426 -25.07 15.95 28.29
N GLU A 427 -24.08 15.08 28.42
CA GLU A 427 -24.02 14.00 29.42
C GLU A 427 -23.77 14.54 30.85
N GLY A 428 -23.52 15.85 31.02
CA GLY A 428 -23.24 16.47 32.31
C GLY A 428 -21.86 16.13 32.89
N GLN A 429 -20.99 15.51 32.09
CA GLN A 429 -19.65 15.12 32.50
C GLN A 429 -18.69 16.32 32.46
N ILE A 430 -18.86 17.21 31.48
CA ILE A 430 -18.16 18.50 31.39
C ILE A 430 -19.15 19.62 31.73
N VAL A 431 -18.74 20.50 32.64
CA VAL A 431 -19.52 21.67 33.03
C VAL A 431 -18.87 22.97 32.57
N LYS A 432 -19.72 23.95 32.26
CA LYS A 432 -19.31 25.30 31.89
C LYS A 432 -19.58 26.25 33.05
N SER A 433 -18.52 26.74 33.70
CA SER A 433 -18.62 27.81 34.70
C SER A 433 -17.98 29.08 34.16
N HIS A 434 -18.75 30.18 34.05
CA HIS A 434 -18.27 31.48 33.56
C HIS A 434 -17.56 31.44 32.20
N GLY A 435 -18.02 30.59 31.26
CA GLY A 435 -17.41 30.48 29.93
C GLY A 435 -16.37 29.37 29.79
N LYS A 436 -16.01 28.71 30.90
CA LYS A 436 -14.84 27.85 30.97
C LYS A 436 -15.18 26.40 31.33
N LEU A 437 -14.46 25.46 30.72
CA LEU A 437 -14.77 24.03 30.71
C LEU A 437 -13.95 23.26 31.76
N ALA A 438 -14.57 22.29 32.41
CA ALA A 438 -13.89 21.32 33.28
C ALA A 438 -14.76 20.07 33.45
N PHE A 439 -14.13 18.92 33.69
CA PHE A 439 -14.87 17.75 34.16
C PHE A 439 -15.51 18.03 35.53
N THR A 440 -16.67 17.41 35.77
CA THR A 440 -17.18 17.25 37.14
C THR A 440 -16.23 16.37 37.95
N ALA A 441 -16.25 16.50 39.28
CA ALA A 441 -15.38 15.68 40.14
C ALA A 441 -15.64 14.17 39.95
N GLU A 442 -16.89 13.79 39.72
CA GLU A 442 -17.31 12.42 39.44
C GLU A 442 -16.78 11.93 38.09
N ALA A 443 -16.99 12.70 37.01
CA ALA A 443 -16.52 12.32 35.68
C ALA A 443 -14.99 12.21 35.65
N LEU A 444 -14.27 13.13 36.29
CA LEU A 444 -12.81 13.07 36.39
C LEU A 444 -12.33 11.81 37.12
N SER A 445 -13.03 11.41 38.19
CA SER A 445 -12.72 10.17 38.91
C SER A 445 -12.93 8.95 38.00
N GLN A 446 -14.03 8.91 37.24
CA GLN A 446 -14.34 7.83 36.31
C GLN A 446 -13.31 7.72 35.18
N VAL A 447 -12.85 8.85 34.61
CA VAL A 447 -11.81 8.84 33.56
C VAL A 447 -10.51 8.21 34.07
N LYS A 448 -10.08 8.58 35.29
CA LYS A 448 -8.87 8.02 35.91
C LYS A 448 -9.01 6.54 36.24
N GLU A 449 -10.18 6.12 36.72
CA GLU A 449 -10.47 4.71 37.00
C GLU A 449 -10.49 3.88 35.71
N ARG A 450 -11.16 4.37 34.67
CA ARG A 450 -11.21 3.73 33.34
C ARG A 450 -9.82 3.64 32.71
N LEU A 451 -9.00 4.68 32.80
CA LEU A 451 -7.61 4.64 32.33
C LEU A 451 -6.80 3.57 33.07
N GLY A 452 -6.92 3.52 34.40
CA GLY A 452 -6.25 2.50 35.20
C GLY A 452 -6.71 1.08 34.86
N ALA A 453 -8.02 0.86 34.73
CA ALA A 453 -8.60 -0.43 34.38
C ALA A 453 -8.23 -0.87 32.95
N ALA A 454 -8.30 0.05 31.98
CA ALA A 454 -7.97 -0.24 30.60
C ALA A 454 -6.48 -0.56 30.40
N ALA A 455 -5.60 0.12 31.15
CA ALA A 455 -4.16 -0.18 31.15
C ALA A 455 -3.86 -1.51 31.84
N LEU A 456 -4.50 -1.83 32.96
CA LEU A 456 -4.35 -3.15 33.61
C LEU A 456 -4.86 -4.29 32.71
N ALA A 457 -5.93 -4.05 31.94
CA ALA A 457 -6.41 -5.01 30.94
C ALA A 457 -5.44 -5.18 29.77
N ALA A 458 -4.57 -4.19 29.49
CA ALA A 458 -3.49 -4.33 28.51
C ALA A 458 -2.26 -5.08 29.07
N GLU A 459 -2.07 -5.08 30.40
CA GLU A 459 -1.04 -5.85 31.09
C GLU A 459 -1.47 -7.30 31.36
N GLN A 460 -2.77 -7.61 31.26
CA GLN A 460 -3.23 -8.99 31.19
C GLN A 460 -2.77 -9.55 29.84
N PRO A 461 -2.04 -10.68 29.82
CA PRO A 461 -1.77 -11.35 28.55
C PRO A 461 -3.13 -11.60 27.90
N GLU A 462 -3.29 -11.14 26.67
CA GLU A 462 -4.39 -11.59 25.83
C GLU A 462 -4.44 -13.12 25.95
N GLU A 463 -5.65 -13.67 26.08
CA GLU A 463 -5.86 -15.09 25.82
C GLU A 463 -5.42 -15.49 24.39
N ASP A 464 -5.00 -14.51 23.57
CA ASP A 464 -4.47 -14.63 22.20
C ASP A 464 -2.94 -14.46 22.04
N GLU A 465 -2.15 -14.32 23.10
CA GLU A 465 -0.67 -14.46 23.03
C GLU A 465 -0.19 -15.62 23.91
N ALA A 466 -0.79 -16.79 23.69
CA ALA A 466 -0.35 -18.04 24.27
C ALA A 466 0.85 -18.61 23.48
N GLY A 467 2.04 -18.26 23.96
CA GLY A 467 3.30 -18.99 23.77
C GLY A 467 3.97 -18.84 22.40
N THR A 468 5.11 -18.14 22.37
CA THR A 468 6.00 -18.14 21.20
C THR A 468 6.52 -19.55 20.96
N VAL A 469 5.93 -20.22 19.98
CA VAL A 469 6.48 -21.45 19.40
C VAL A 469 7.80 -21.08 18.72
N ASP A 470 8.78 -21.98 18.76
CA ASP A 470 10.07 -21.81 18.07
C ASP A 470 9.82 -21.33 16.62
N PRO A 471 10.34 -20.16 16.20
CA PRO A 471 10.13 -19.62 14.86
C PRO A 471 10.50 -20.58 13.74
N ALA A 472 11.50 -21.45 13.96
CA ALA A 472 11.88 -22.47 12.99
C ALA A 472 10.78 -23.54 12.81
N MET A 473 10.10 -23.91 13.90
CA MET A 473 8.97 -24.83 13.87
C MET A 473 7.75 -24.18 13.24
N ALA A 474 7.46 -22.92 13.59
CA ALA A 474 6.35 -22.18 13.00
C ALA A 474 6.50 -22.06 11.47
N ALA A 475 7.72 -21.83 10.98
CA ALA A 475 8.01 -21.84 9.55
C ALA A 475 7.90 -23.24 8.92
N GLU A 476 8.29 -24.31 9.61
CA GLU A 476 8.18 -25.69 9.10
C GLU A 476 6.72 -26.12 8.88
N VAL A 477 5.80 -25.63 9.71
CA VAL A 477 4.38 -26.05 9.64
C VAL A 477 3.46 -25.04 8.98
N ALA A 478 3.95 -23.87 8.55
CA ALA A 478 3.15 -22.89 7.82
C ALA A 478 2.47 -23.53 6.58
N PRO A 479 1.16 -23.31 6.33
CA PRO A 479 0.32 -22.23 6.89
C PRO A 479 -0.39 -22.56 8.21
N PHE A 480 -0.15 -23.72 8.82
CA PHE A 480 -0.72 -24.03 10.13
C PHE A 480 -0.05 -23.20 11.23
N LYS A 481 -0.85 -22.57 12.09
CA LYS A 481 -0.36 -21.78 13.23
C LYS A 481 -0.41 -22.62 14.49
N LEU A 482 0.73 -22.82 15.13
CA LEU A 482 0.83 -23.45 16.45
C LEU A 482 0.66 -22.41 17.55
N ILE A 483 -0.12 -22.76 18.58
CA ILE A 483 -0.44 -21.90 19.73
C ILE A 483 -0.19 -22.71 21.00
N GLU A 484 0.64 -22.22 21.92
CA GLU A 484 0.97 -22.90 23.18
C GLU A 484 0.17 -22.31 24.33
N GLN A 485 -0.74 -23.11 24.87
CA GLN A 485 -1.67 -22.69 25.93
C GLN A 485 -0.96 -22.57 27.29
N ALA A 486 -1.42 -21.65 28.13
CA ALA A 486 -0.84 -21.38 29.45
C ALA A 486 -0.83 -22.59 30.42
N ASN A 487 -1.64 -23.62 30.15
CA ASN A 487 -1.71 -24.86 30.93
C ASN A 487 -0.69 -25.94 30.46
N GLY A 488 0.15 -25.64 29.46
CA GLY A 488 1.11 -26.56 28.85
C GLY A 488 0.55 -27.41 27.71
N GLY A 489 -0.73 -27.24 27.37
CA GLY A 489 -1.33 -27.77 26.16
C GLY A 489 -0.95 -26.94 24.92
N MET A 490 -1.26 -27.46 23.75
CA MET A 490 -1.10 -26.74 22.49
C MET A 490 -2.34 -26.91 21.62
N SER A 491 -2.55 -25.96 20.72
CA SER A 491 -3.46 -26.04 19.60
C SER A 491 -2.75 -25.70 18.30
N VAL A 492 -3.29 -26.21 17.21
CA VAL A 492 -2.93 -25.84 15.85
C VAL A 492 -4.17 -25.36 15.14
N ILE A 493 -4.07 -24.22 14.46
CA ILE A 493 -5.15 -23.63 13.68
C ILE A 493 -4.74 -23.43 12.22
N LEU A 494 -5.72 -23.54 11.33
CA LEU A 494 -5.61 -23.13 9.94
C LEU A 494 -6.87 -22.37 9.57
N VAL A 495 -6.71 -21.13 9.11
CA VAL A 495 -7.79 -20.39 8.45
C VAL A 495 -7.99 -21.03 7.08
N VAL A 496 -9.16 -21.60 6.86
CA VAL A 496 -9.46 -22.35 5.63
C VAL A 496 -9.81 -21.38 4.51
N GLY A 497 -9.42 -21.67 3.28
CA GLY A 497 -9.64 -20.74 2.17
C GLY A 497 -8.56 -20.79 1.09
N SER A 498 -7.28 -20.85 1.48
CA SER A 498 -6.15 -20.69 0.54
C SER A 498 -5.22 -21.90 0.45
N TYR A 499 -5.27 -22.82 1.42
CA TYR A 499 -4.39 -24.00 1.46
C TYR A 499 -5.10 -25.25 0.97
N MET A 500 -4.50 -25.98 0.02
CA MET A 500 -4.95 -27.31 -0.47
C MET A 500 -6.38 -27.37 -1.01
N GLN A 501 -6.94 -26.26 -1.53
CA GLN A 501 -8.30 -26.22 -2.06
C GLN A 501 -8.56 -27.25 -3.18
N GLU A 502 -7.57 -27.49 -4.04
CA GLU A 502 -7.67 -28.48 -5.12
C GLU A 502 -7.89 -29.93 -4.63
N VAL A 503 -7.48 -30.24 -3.39
CA VAL A 503 -7.71 -31.57 -2.79
C VAL A 503 -9.18 -31.72 -2.44
N PHE A 504 -9.79 -30.71 -1.82
CA PHE A 504 -11.20 -30.72 -1.44
C PHE A 504 -12.12 -30.58 -2.66
N ALA A 505 -11.74 -29.75 -3.65
CA ALA A 505 -12.46 -29.60 -4.91
C ALA A 505 -12.65 -30.93 -5.65
N ALA A 506 -11.70 -31.88 -5.53
CA ALA A 506 -11.79 -33.19 -6.15
C ALA A 506 -12.99 -34.03 -5.65
N ARG A 507 -13.54 -33.72 -4.48
CA ARG A 507 -14.75 -34.35 -3.91
C ARG A 507 -15.87 -33.34 -3.63
N ALA A 508 -15.86 -32.18 -4.28
CA ALA A 508 -16.92 -31.17 -4.11
C ALA A 508 -18.31 -31.70 -4.51
N GLY A 509 -18.38 -32.60 -5.49
CA GLY A 509 -19.62 -33.27 -5.87
C GLY A 509 -20.22 -34.19 -4.79
N GLU A 510 -19.44 -34.52 -3.75
CA GLU A 510 -19.89 -35.29 -2.59
C GLU A 510 -20.33 -34.39 -1.42
N GLY A 511 -20.05 -33.08 -1.47
CA GLY A 511 -20.41 -32.09 -0.44
C GLY A 511 -19.23 -31.52 0.35
N PHE A 512 -17.98 -31.84 -0.01
CA PHE A 512 -16.80 -31.22 0.58
C PHE A 512 -16.59 -29.80 0.02
N GLU A 513 -16.32 -28.84 0.90
CA GLU A 513 -16.14 -27.42 0.58
C GLU A 513 -14.73 -26.92 0.94
N GLY A 514 -13.93 -27.74 1.61
CA GLY A 514 -12.63 -27.34 2.16
C GLY A 514 -12.75 -26.53 3.45
N ASN A 515 -13.89 -26.62 4.13
CA ASN A 515 -14.15 -25.93 5.39
C ASN A 515 -13.41 -26.62 6.57
N GLY A 516 -13.46 -26.04 7.77
CA GLY A 516 -12.72 -26.61 8.92
C GLY A 516 -13.14 -28.04 9.31
N TYR A 517 -14.40 -28.41 9.07
CA TYR A 517 -14.90 -29.77 9.32
C TYR A 517 -14.30 -30.78 8.32
N ASP A 518 -14.19 -30.40 7.05
CA ASP A 518 -13.57 -31.23 6.01
C ASP A 518 -12.09 -31.48 6.32
N TRP A 519 -11.39 -30.44 6.78
CA TRP A 519 -10.02 -30.53 7.27
C TRP A 519 -9.89 -31.45 8.47
N ALA A 520 -10.82 -31.38 9.44
CA ALA A 520 -10.83 -32.28 10.59
C ALA A 520 -11.07 -33.74 10.19
N SER A 521 -11.94 -33.99 9.21
CA SER A 521 -12.17 -35.33 8.67
C SER A 521 -10.91 -35.90 8.00
N LEU A 522 -10.25 -35.12 7.14
CA LEU A 522 -8.96 -35.49 6.55
C LEU A 522 -7.87 -35.75 7.60
N ALA A 523 -7.77 -34.87 8.59
CA ALA A 523 -6.82 -35.00 9.70
C ALA A 523 -7.07 -36.25 10.55
N ALA A 524 -8.34 -36.63 10.75
CA ALA A 524 -8.71 -37.85 11.48
C ALA A 524 -8.26 -39.11 10.72
N VAL A 525 -8.47 -39.19 9.40
CA VAL A 525 -7.99 -40.31 8.58
C VAL A 525 -6.46 -40.40 8.60
N PHE A 526 -5.76 -39.27 8.49
CA PHE A 526 -4.31 -39.24 8.63
C PHE A 526 -3.86 -39.75 10.00
N LEU A 527 -4.52 -39.31 11.07
CA LEU A 527 -4.19 -39.71 12.43
C LEU A 527 -4.39 -41.22 12.65
N GLU A 528 -5.47 -41.80 12.12
CA GLU A 528 -5.75 -43.23 12.21
C GLU A 528 -4.73 -44.09 11.43
N GLU A 529 -4.40 -43.69 10.20
CA GLU A 529 -3.58 -44.52 9.30
C GLU A 529 -2.08 -44.30 9.47
N GLN A 530 -1.65 -43.06 9.72
CA GLN A 530 -0.24 -42.68 9.73
C GLN A 530 0.32 -42.49 11.14
N MET A 531 -0.54 -42.16 12.13
CA MET A 531 -0.12 -41.87 13.50
C MET A 531 -1.05 -42.46 14.59
N PRO A 532 -1.40 -43.76 14.54
CA PRO A 532 -2.39 -44.36 15.45
C PRO A 532 -1.99 -44.25 16.93
N GLN A 533 -0.69 -44.13 17.23
CA GLN A 533 -0.19 -43.92 18.60
C GLN A 533 -0.61 -42.56 19.21
N LEU A 534 -1.02 -41.59 18.39
CA LEU A 534 -1.45 -40.26 18.81
C LEU A 534 -2.97 -40.11 18.84
N GLN A 535 -3.73 -41.12 18.40
CA GLN A 535 -5.18 -41.03 18.22
C GLN A 535 -5.95 -40.68 19.50
N GLU A 536 -5.51 -41.19 20.66
CA GLU A 536 -6.14 -40.88 21.95
C GLU A 536 -5.67 -39.54 22.55
N GLN A 537 -4.72 -38.85 21.90
CA GLN A 537 -4.04 -37.66 22.43
C GLN A 537 -4.38 -36.38 21.66
N ILE A 538 -4.77 -36.48 20.39
CA ILE A 538 -5.14 -35.34 19.56
C ILE A 538 -6.67 -35.25 19.49
N HIS A 539 -7.19 -34.06 19.71
CA HIS A 539 -8.60 -33.75 19.64
C HIS A 539 -8.85 -32.66 18.60
N PHE A 540 -10.03 -32.63 18.01
CA PHE A 540 -10.42 -31.65 16.99
C PHE A 540 -11.59 -30.81 17.50
N ASP A 541 -11.57 -29.52 17.21
CA ASP A 541 -12.66 -28.58 17.52
C ASP A 541 -12.84 -27.58 16.37
N PRO A 542 -13.18 -28.04 15.16
CA PRO A 542 -13.24 -27.19 13.97
C PRO A 542 -14.48 -26.28 13.95
N GLU A 543 -14.35 -25.15 13.24
CA GLU A 543 -15.43 -24.26 12.82
C GLU A 543 -15.50 -24.19 11.29
N ALA A 544 -16.53 -23.56 10.72
CA ALA A 544 -16.71 -23.50 9.27
C ALA A 544 -15.51 -22.84 8.56
N ASP A 545 -14.96 -21.78 9.14
CA ASP A 545 -13.83 -21.01 8.60
C ASP A 545 -12.47 -21.40 9.21
N MET A 546 -12.43 -22.39 10.11
CA MET A 546 -11.21 -22.72 10.84
C MET A 546 -11.07 -24.22 11.13
N PHE A 547 -9.96 -24.80 10.71
CA PHE A 547 -9.52 -26.08 11.25
C PHE A 547 -8.80 -25.87 12.58
N CYS A 548 -9.16 -26.64 13.61
CA CYS A 548 -8.49 -26.63 14.90
C CYS A 548 -8.25 -28.05 15.41
N ALA A 549 -7.02 -28.33 15.83
CA ALA A 549 -6.66 -29.52 16.60
C ALA A 549 -5.88 -29.15 17.85
N TYR A 550 -6.09 -29.86 18.96
CA TYR A 550 -5.46 -29.55 20.24
C TYR A 550 -5.06 -30.79 21.03
N SER A 551 -4.11 -30.62 21.94
CA SER A 551 -3.67 -31.66 22.88
C SER A 551 -3.12 -31.05 24.16
N SER A 552 -3.32 -31.72 25.29
CA SER A 552 -2.60 -31.41 26.54
C SER A 552 -1.13 -31.86 26.51
N ASP A 553 -0.75 -32.71 25.54
CA ASP A 553 0.65 -33.09 25.29
C ASP A 553 1.18 -32.31 24.08
N GLY A 554 1.94 -31.25 24.38
CA GLY A 554 2.56 -30.42 23.37
C GLY A 554 3.51 -31.15 22.41
N ALA A 555 4.18 -32.21 22.87
CA ALA A 555 5.06 -32.99 22.02
C ALA A 555 4.27 -33.87 21.04
N ALA A 556 3.13 -34.41 21.50
CA ALA A 556 2.21 -35.15 20.65
C ALA A 556 1.63 -34.25 19.54
N LEU A 557 1.17 -33.04 19.87
CA LEU A 557 0.61 -32.13 18.85
C LEU A 557 1.67 -31.68 17.84
N LYS A 558 2.89 -31.34 18.31
CA LYS A 558 4.01 -30.99 17.42
C LYS A 558 4.34 -32.14 16.45
N ALA A 559 4.39 -33.37 16.95
CA ALA A 559 4.64 -34.55 16.10
C ALA A 559 3.51 -34.77 15.09
N PHE A 560 2.25 -34.61 15.52
CA PHE A 560 1.09 -34.70 14.64
C PHE A 560 1.15 -33.67 13.52
N ILE A 561 1.31 -32.38 13.83
CA ILE A 561 1.24 -31.34 12.81
C ILE A 561 2.40 -31.40 11.82
N THR A 562 3.62 -31.71 12.27
CA THR A 562 4.75 -31.91 11.35
C THR A 562 4.51 -33.08 10.41
N GLY A 563 3.92 -34.17 10.91
CA GLY A 563 3.54 -35.30 10.07
C GLY A 563 2.45 -34.96 9.08
N PHE A 564 1.40 -34.30 9.55
CA PHE A 564 0.24 -33.94 8.75
C PHE A 564 0.61 -32.93 7.66
N LYS A 565 1.44 -31.93 7.98
CA LYS A 565 2.00 -30.99 7.01
C LYS A 565 2.78 -31.70 5.91
N ARG A 566 3.64 -32.65 6.26
CA ARG A 566 4.41 -33.44 5.28
C ARG A 566 3.50 -34.31 4.40
N ALA A 567 2.41 -34.83 4.96
CA ALA A 567 1.41 -35.54 4.16
C ALA A 567 0.71 -34.58 3.17
N CYS A 568 0.34 -33.37 3.60
CA CYS A 568 -0.24 -32.35 2.72
C CYS A 568 0.70 -31.94 1.57
N GLU A 569 2.02 -31.99 1.77
CA GLU A 569 3.02 -31.74 0.71
C GLU A 569 3.24 -32.93 -0.23
N HIS A 570 2.64 -34.09 0.05
CA HIS A 570 2.78 -35.30 -0.75
C HIS A 570 1.46 -35.63 -1.45
N GLU A 571 1.27 -35.07 -2.65
CA GLU A 571 -0.02 -35.09 -3.37
C GLU A 571 -0.70 -36.47 -3.47
N GLU A 572 0.05 -37.51 -3.86
CA GLU A 572 -0.52 -38.87 -3.97
C GLU A 572 -1.03 -39.41 -2.62
N LEU A 573 -0.34 -39.07 -1.53
CA LEU A 573 -0.68 -39.56 -0.19
C LEU A 573 -1.89 -38.80 0.36
N ILE A 574 -1.91 -37.47 0.23
CA ILE A 574 -3.03 -36.67 0.76
C ILE A 574 -4.32 -36.96 0.01
N ARG A 575 -4.27 -37.15 -1.32
CA ARG A 575 -5.45 -37.53 -2.11
C ARG A 575 -5.94 -38.94 -1.78
N ASP A 576 -5.03 -39.89 -1.55
CA ASP A 576 -5.38 -41.23 -1.10
C ASP A 576 -6.05 -41.21 0.29
N LEU A 577 -5.47 -40.51 1.26
CA LEU A 577 -6.08 -40.32 2.59
C LEU A 577 -7.44 -39.63 2.49
N PHE A 578 -7.53 -38.55 1.71
CA PHE A 578 -8.77 -37.80 1.53
C PHE A 578 -9.87 -38.64 0.86
N SER A 579 -9.54 -39.65 0.06
CA SER A 579 -10.55 -40.56 -0.53
C SER A 579 -11.35 -41.36 0.51
N ARG A 580 -10.86 -41.44 1.75
CA ARG A 580 -11.49 -42.15 2.88
C ARG A 580 -12.07 -41.22 3.93
N ALA A 581 -11.94 -39.90 3.75
CA ALA A 581 -12.59 -38.92 4.60
C ALA A 581 -14.12 -38.99 4.42
N GLU A 582 -14.86 -38.91 5.53
CA GLU A 582 -16.33 -38.91 5.53
C GLU A 582 -16.83 -37.52 5.95
N LEU A 583 -17.93 -37.06 5.35
CA LEU A 583 -18.61 -35.84 5.81
C LEU A 583 -19.28 -36.13 7.16
N ASP A 584 -19.12 -35.21 8.10
CA ASP A 584 -19.73 -35.28 9.44
C ASP A 584 -21.20 -34.81 9.43
#